data_AF-A0A1I8EUK1-F1
#
_entry.id   AF-A0A1I8EUK1-F1
#
_cell.length_a   1.000
_cell.length_b   1.000
_cell.length_c   1.000
_cell.angle_alpha   90.00
_cell.angle_beta   90.00
_cell.angle_gamma   90.00
#
_symmetry.space_group_name_H-M   'P 1'
#
loop_
_entity.id
_entity.type
_entity.pdbx_description
1 polymer ?
#
loop_
_entity_poly.entity_id
_entity_poly.type
_entity_poly.pdbx_seq_one_letter_code
_entity_poly.pdbx_strand_id
1 'polypeptide(L)'
;VGDFGPFQITLFFVICLPASLPSAFSAFNQPFVVGQPNHRCRLPEGREDLSPINEFATPDEMSCQQYNATEVDQLWNSSINLINEKEYLKNLSLISCQIGWIYDNSVYIDTLVTEVFHLLFFLINLLIN
;
A
#
# COMPACT_ATOMS: atom_id res chain seq x y z
N VAL A 1 10.68 25.53 -46.98
CA VAL A 1 10.30 24.41 -46.10
C VAL A 1 11.22 24.47 -44.90
N GLY A 2 10.86 24.90 -43.70
CA GLY A 2 9.64 25.44 -43.12
C GLY A 2 10.07 25.76 -41.68
N ASP A 3 10.18 27.04 -41.35
CA ASP A 3 10.63 27.47 -40.02
C ASP A 3 9.43 27.50 -39.06
N PHE A 4 9.60 27.00 -37.84
CA PHE A 4 8.54 27.02 -36.84
C PHE A 4 8.30 28.46 -36.38
N GLY A 5 7.20 29.05 -36.84
CA GLY A 5 6.77 30.36 -36.37
C GLY A 5 6.34 30.32 -34.89
N PRO A 6 6.41 31.45 -34.16
CA PRO A 6 6.05 31.52 -32.74
C PRO A 6 4.60 31.08 -32.48
N PHE A 7 3.70 31.33 -33.44
CA PHE A 7 2.32 30.87 -33.40
C PHE A 7 2.20 29.33 -33.46
N GLN A 8 3.05 28.69 -34.26
CA GLN A 8 3.04 27.24 -34.45
C GLN A 8 3.58 26.52 -33.22
N ILE A 9 4.59 27.11 -32.56
CA ILE A 9 5.13 26.63 -31.29
C ILE A 9 4.09 26.76 -30.17
N THR A 10 3.41 27.92 -30.08
CA THR A 10 2.37 28.15 -29.07
C THR A 10 1.22 27.15 -29.21
N LEU A 11 0.75 26.93 -30.45
CA LEU A 11 -0.33 25.98 -30.73
C LEU A 11 0.07 24.54 -30.38
N PHE A 12 1.33 24.17 -30.63
CA PHE A 12 1.86 22.86 -30.26
C PHE A 12 1.78 22.63 -28.74
N PHE A 13 2.24 23.57 -27.92
CA PHE A 13 2.16 23.43 -26.46
C PHE A 13 0.72 23.42 -25.94
N VAL A 14 -0.15 24.28 -26.47
CA VAL A 14 -1.56 24.37 -26.05
C VAL A 14 -2.35 23.10 -26.36
N ILE A 15 -1.97 22.33 -27.39
CA ILE A 15 -2.66 21.09 -27.74
C ILE A 15 -1.97 19.87 -27.11
N CYS A 16 -0.65 19.78 -27.21
CA CYS A 16 0.09 18.60 -26.78
C CYS A 16 0.16 18.46 -25.24
N LEU A 17 0.23 19.57 -24.49
CA LEU A 17 0.27 19.51 -23.02
C LEU A 17 -1.05 18.97 -22.42
N PRO A 18 -2.24 19.54 -22.67
CA PRO A 18 -3.47 19.01 -22.09
C PRO A 18 -3.84 17.61 -22.60
N ALA A 19 -3.36 17.21 -23.78
CA ALA A 19 -3.55 15.84 -24.27
C ALA A 19 -2.63 14.83 -23.55
N SER A 20 -1.40 15.22 -23.22
CA SER A 20 -0.41 14.33 -22.59
C SER A 20 -0.49 14.30 -21.06
N LEU A 21 -0.96 15.38 -20.42
CA LEU A 21 -1.05 15.49 -18.96
C LEU A 21 -1.94 14.42 -18.30
N PRO A 22 -3.17 14.11 -18.77
CA PRO A 22 -4.00 13.06 -18.19
C PRO A 22 -3.35 11.68 -18.32
N SER A 23 -2.68 11.42 -19.45
CA SER A 23 -1.98 10.17 -19.71
C SER A 23 -0.77 9.99 -18.80
N ALA A 24 0.05 11.03 -18.67
CA ALA A 24 1.20 11.03 -17.76
C ALA A 24 0.75 10.85 -16.30
N PHE A 25 -0.28 11.59 -15.86
CA PHE A 25 -0.82 11.49 -14.50
C PHE A 25 -1.33 10.07 -14.19
N SER A 26 -2.02 9.45 -15.16
CA SER A 26 -2.50 8.06 -15.02
C SER A 26 -1.35 7.06 -14.89
N ALA A 27 -0.25 7.25 -15.64
CA ALA A 27 0.93 6.40 -15.56
C ALA A 27 1.70 6.59 -14.23
N PHE A 28 1.81 7.83 -13.74
CA PHE A 28 2.51 8.13 -12.48
C PHE A 28 1.73 7.69 -11.25
N ASN A 29 0.40 7.59 -11.31
CA ASN A 29 -0.40 7.09 -10.20
C ASN A 29 -0.26 5.58 -9.97
N GLN A 30 0.11 4.79 -11.00
CA GLN A 30 0.23 3.33 -10.89
C GLN A 30 1.13 2.84 -9.73
N PRO A 31 2.38 3.32 -9.56
CA PRO A 31 3.23 2.85 -8.47
C PRO A 31 2.68 3.15 -7.07
N PHE A 32 1.86 4.21 -6.90
CA PHE A 32 1.25 4.56 -5.61
C PHE A 32 -0.02 3.77 -5.30
N VAL A 33 -0.70 3.25 -6.33
CA VAL A 33 -1.89 2.40 -6.17
C VAL A 33 -1.50 0.92 -6.01
N VAL A 34 -0.38 0.50 -6.61
CA VAL A 34 0.07 -0.90 -6.64
C VAL A 34 1.08 -1.22 -5.53
N GLY A 35 1.83 -0.22 -5.05
CA GLY A 35 2.75 -0.40 -3.94
C GLY A 35 2.00 -0.55 -2.61
N GLN A 36 1.75 -1.77 -2.18
CA GLN A 36 1.24 -2.04 -0.83
C GLN A 36 2.45 -2.14 0.12
N PRO A 37 2.65 -1.18 1.04
CA PRO A 37 3.74 -1.27 1.99
C PRO A 37 3.57 -2.50 2.88
N ASN A 38 4.69 -2.94 3.46
CA ASN A 38 4.66 -3.95 4.52
C ASN A 38 3.69 -3.50 5.61
N HIS A 39 2.75 -4.39 5.93
CA HIS A 39 1.72 -4.13 6.90
C HIS A 39 1.54 -5.35 7.79
N ARG A 40 0.77 -5.17 8.85
CA ARG A 40 0.35 -6.25 9.75
C ARG A 40 -1.07 -5.98 10.19
N CYS A 41 -1.81 -7.04 10.56
CA CYS A 41 -3.12 -6.85 11.15
C CYS A 41 -3.03 -5.98 12.41
N ARG A 42 -3.99 -5.06 12.55
CA ARG A 42 -4.21 -4.34 13.80
C ARG A 42 -4.93 -5.27 14.77
N LEU A 43 -4.24 -5.71 15.81
CA LEU A 43 -4.82 -6.54 16.86
C LEU A 43 -5.42 -5.67 17.98
N PRO A 44 -6.43 -6.18 18.70
CA PRO A 44 -6.90 -5.53 19.92
C PRO A 44 -5.78 -5.47 20.97
N GLU A 45 -5.82 -4.44 21.82
CA GLU A 45 -4.86 -4.28 22.91
C GLU A 45 -4.83 -5.52 23.82
N GLY A 46 -3.64 -6.10 24.01
CA GLY A 46 -3.46 -7.31 24.83
C GLY A 46 -3.84 -8.63 24.15
N ARG A 47 -4.13 -8.63 22.84
CA ARG A 47 -4.53 -9.81 22.06
C ARG A 47 -3.51 -10.22 21.00
N GLU A 48 -2.25 -10.36 21.40
CA GLU A 48 -1.17 -10.83 20.52
C GLU A 48 -1.30 -12.31 20.14
N ASP A 49 -2.13 -13.06 20.88
CA ASP A 49 -2.53 -14.45 20.63
C ASP A 49 -3.23 -14.65 19.28
N LEU A 50 -3.79 -13.59 18.71
CA LEU A 50 -4.48 -13.63 17.41
C LEU A 50 -3.52 -13.55 16.22
N SER A 51 -2.24 -13.21 16.45
CA SER A 51 -1.25 -13.17 15.38
C SER A 51 -0.94 -14.59 14.89
N PRO A 52 -0.97 -14.85 13.57
CA PRO A 52 -0.48 -16.11 13.02
C PRO A 52 1.01 -16.27 13.30
N ILE A 53 1.46 -17.51 13.45
CA ILE A 53 2.87 -17.84 13.65
C ILE A 53 3.53 -18.28 12.34
N ASN A 54 4.78 -17.87 12.16
CA ASN A 54 5.59 -18.14 10.97
C ASN A 54 5.83 -19.63 10.66
N GLU A 55 5.58 -20.52 11.62
CA GLU A 55 5.69 -21.97 11.45
C GLU A 55 4.51 -22.55 10.63
N PHE A 56 3.35 -21.89 10.66
CA PHE A 56 2.12 -22.37 10.02
C PHE A 56 1.55 -21.43 8.96
N ALA A 57 1.87 -20.13 9.02
CA ALA A 57 1.41 -19.13 8.08
C ALA A 57 2.59 -18.58 7.26
N THR A 58 2.33 -18.30 5.98
CA THR A 58 3.27 -17.59 5.11
C THR A 58 3.39 -16.11 5.53
N PRO A 59 4.47 -15.42 5.15
CA PRO A 59 4.63 -13.99 5.45
C PRO A 59 3.47 -13.11 4.96
N ASP A 60 2.86 -13.49 3.83
CA ASP A 60 1.71 -12.77 3.26
C ASP A 60 0.43 -12.98 4.09
N GLU A 61 0.18 -14.23 4.51
CA GLU A 61 -0.94 -14.55 5.41
C GLU A 61 -0.79 -13.86 6.77
N MET A 62 0.42 -13.80 7.33
CA MET A 62 0.68 -13.08 8.58
C MET A 62 0.42 -11.57 8.48
N SER A 63 0.58 -11.00 7.29
CA SER A 63 0.35 -9.57 7.02
C SER A 63 -1.15 -9.25 6.88
N CYS A 64 -1.89 -10.15 6.22
CA CYS A 64 -3.27 -9.91 5.78
C CYS A 64 -4.34 -10.61 6.63
N GLN A 65 -3.95 -11.60 7.44
CA GLN A 65 -4.85 -12.47 8.16
C GLN A 65 -4.48 -12.58 9.64
N GLN A 66 -5.48 -12.93 10.44
CA GLN A 66 -5.37 -13.18 11.87
C GLN A 66 -6.19 -14.42 12.24
N TYR A 67 -5.90 -15.03 13.38
CA TYR A 67 -6.75 -16.10 13.89
C TYR A 67 -8.14 -15.59 14.28
N ASN A 68 -9.14 -16.47 14.18
CA ASN A 68 -10.48 -16.17 14.63
C ASN A 68 -10.53 -16.03 16.16
N ALA A 69 -10.80 -14.81 16.64
CA ALA A 69 -10.83 -14.52 18.07
C ALA A 69 -11.78 -15.42 18.87
N THR A 70 -12.91 -15.83 18.28
CA THR A 70 -13.87 -16.72 18.96
C THR A 70 -13.28 -18.11 19.19
N GLU A 71 -12.56 -18.64 18.20
CA GLU A 71 -11.92 -19.96 18.30
C GLU A 71 -10.75 -19.93 19.28
N VAL A 72 -9.98 -18.84 19.28
CA VAL A 72 -8.89 -18.62 20.23
C VAL A 72 -9.44 -18.49 21.66
N ASP A 73 -10.52 -17.74 21.86
CA ASP A 73 -11.17 -17.62 23.17
C ASP A 73 -11.71 -18.97 23.66
N GLN A 74 -12.29 -19.78 22.78
CA GLN A 74 -12.73 -21.14 23.10
C GLN A 74 -11.55 -22.04 23.50
N LEU A 75 -10.43 -21.94 22.77
CA LEU A 75 -9.20 -22.67 23.07
C LEU A 75 -8.70 -22.34 24.49
N TRP A 76 -8.58 -21.04 24.82
CA TRP A 76 -8.12 -20.60 26.14
C TRP A 76 -9.08 -21.00 27.26
N ASN A 77 -10.39 -20.93 27.02
CA ASN A 77 -11.40 -21.36 28.01
C ASN A 77 -11.44 -22.87 28.22
N SER A 78 -11.06 -23.66 27.21
CA SER A 78 -11.15 -25.13 27.25
C SER A 78 -10.06 -25.81 28.10
N SER A 79 -9.15 -25.05 28.73
CA SER A 79 -8.07 -25.59 29.59
C SER A 79 -7.29 -26.71 28.91
N ILE A 80 -6.85 -26.46 27.67
CA ILE A 80 -5.98 -27.37 26.94
C ILE A 80 -4.68 -27.52 27.75
N ASN A 81 -4.30 -28.76 28.06
CA ASN A 81 -2.96 -29.05 28.56
C ASN A 81 -1.97 -28.46 27.55
N LEU A 82 -1.21 -27.43 27.97
CA LEU A 82 -0.23 -26.64 27.18
C LEU A 82 0.82 -27.46 26.40
N ILE A 83 0.80 -28.78 26.54
CA ILE A 83 1.64 -29.75 25.84
C ILE A 83 1.39 -29.72 24.32
N ASN A 84 0.18 -29.39 23.86
CA ASN A 84 -0.21 -29.45 22.43
C ASN A 84 -0.67 -28.11 21.82
N GLU A 85 -0.36 -26.96 22.46
CA GLU A 85 -0.82 -25.63 22.00
C GLU A 85 -0.60 -25.40 20.49
N LYS A 86 0.60 -25.72 19.99
CA LYS A 86 0.97 -25.58 18.58
C LYS A 86 0.11 -26.41 17.62
N GLU A 87 -0.31 -27.61 18.03
CA GLU A 87 -1.13 -28.49 17.19
C GLU A 87 -2.55 -27.94 17.02
N TYR A 88 -3.07 -27.28 18.06
CA TYR A 88 -4.35 -26.58 17.99
C TYR A 88 -4.25 -25.27 17.20
N LEU A 89 -3.18 -24.50 17.38
CA LEU A 89 -2.90 -23.28 16.58
C LEU A 89 -2.85 -23.55 15.07
N LYS A 90 -2.41 -24.75 14.67
CA LYS A 90 -2.43 -25.18 13.28
C LYS A 90 -3.86 -25.45 12.73
N ASN A 91 -4.78 -25.86 13.59
CA ASN A 91 -6.15 -26.20 13.21
C ASN A 91 -7.11 -25.00 13.28
N LEU A 92 -6.66 -23.88 13.84
CA LEU A 92 -7.41 -22.63 13.91
C LEU A 92 -7.61 -22.01 12.52
N SER A 93 -8.76 -21.40 12.33
CA SER A 93 -9.07 -20.71 11.08
C SER A 93 -8.42 -19.33 11.01
N LEU A 94 -7.86 -19.03 9.84
CA LEU A 94 -7.35 -17.70 9.49
C LEU A 94 -8.48 -16.89 8.84
N ILE A 95 -8.71 -15.69 9.37
CA ILE A 95 -9.70 -14.74 8.88
C ILE A 95 -9.03 -13.43 8.51
N SER A 96 -9.68 -12.62 7.68
CA SER A 96 -9.19 -11.26 7.36
C SER A 96 -9.15 -10.38 8.62
N CYS A 97 -8.18 -9.46 8.69
CA CYS A 97 -8.02 -8.53 9.81
C CYS A 97 -9.33 -7.77 10.11
N GLN A 98 -9.81 -7.82 11.35
CA GLN A 98 -11.11 -7.21 11.71
C GLN A 98 -11.00 -5.71 12.10
N ILE A 99 -9.85 -5.26 12.58
CA ILE A 99 -9.64 -3.90 13.12
C ILE A 99 -8.76 -3.05 12.17
N GLY A 100 -8.60 -3.50 10.93
CA GLY A 100 -7.76 -2.86 9.92
C GLY A 100 -6.28 -3.27 10.01
N TRP A 101 -5.40 -2.41 9.47
CA TRP A 101 -3.98 -2.70 9.29
C TRP A 101 -3.09 -1.61 9.91
N ILE A 102 -1.91 -2.02 10.35
CA ILE A 102 -0.83 -1.13 10.76
C ILE A 102 0.25 -1.23 9.68
N TYR A 103 0.54 -0.09 9.04
CA TYR A 103 1.56 0.02 8.01
C TYR A 103 2.89 0.47 8.62
N ASP A 104 4.00 -0.05 8.10
CA ASP A 104 5.31 0.51 8.40
C ASP A 104 5.55 1.76 7.54
N ASN A 105 5.73 2.90 8.20
CA ASN A 105 5.95 4.19 7.54
C ASN A 105 7.43 4.45 7.21
N SER A 106 8.32 3.48 7.44
CA SER A 106 9.76 3.63 7.20
C SER A 106 10.15 3.84 5.73
N VAL A 107 9.30 3.40 4.79
CA VAL A 107 9.62 3.37 3.34
C VAL A 107 9.09 4.58 2.56
N TYR A 108 7.99 5.19 2.99
CA TYR A 108 7.34 6.28 2.23
C TYR A 108 7.46 7.62 2.95
N ILE A 109 8.67 8.15 2.95
CA ILE A 109 8.96 9.57 3.17
C ILE A 109 8.90 10.27 1.80
N ASP A 110 7.90 11.12 1.65
CA ASP A 110 7.66 12.04 0.52
C ASP A 110 7.42 11.39 -0.85
N THR A 111 6.19 11.52 -1.34
CA THR A 111 5.83 11.01 -2.66
C THR A 111 6.58 11.80 -3.74
N LEU A 112 7.30 11.10 -4.61
CA LEU A 112 7.95 11.65 -5.82
C LEU A 112 6.99 12.50 -6.67
N VAL A 113 5.68 12.26 -6.56
CA VAL A 113 4.61 13.02 -7.23
C VAL A 113 4.63 14.51 -6.85
N THR A 114 4.87 14.84 -5.58
CA THR A 114 4.91 16.26 -5.15
C THR A 114 6.15 16.99 -5.65
N GLU A 115 7.32 16.33 -5.74
CA GLU A 115 8.53 16.96 -6.27
C GLU A 115 8.50 17.11 -7.80
N VAL A 116 8.05 16.07 -8.51
CA VAL A 116 8.03 16.05 -9.99
C VAL A 116 7.01 17.06 -10.53
N PHE A 117 5.87 17.25 -9.86
CA PHE A 117 4.88 18.25 -10.27
C PHE A 117 5.40 19.69 -10.09
N HIS A 118 6.16 19.94 -9.02
CA HIS A 118 6.81 21.23 -8.78
C HIS A 118 7.89 21.55 -9.83
N LEU A 119 8.69 20.55 -10.22
CA LEU A 119 9.73 20.68 -11.24
C LEU A 119 9.15 20.90 -12.64
N LEU A 120 8.06 20.20 -12.99
CA LEU A 120 7.35 20.41 -14.25
C LEU A 120 6.76 21.83 -14.34
N PHE A 121 6.14 22.32 -13.25
CA PHE A 121 5.63 23.68 -13.20
C PHE A 121 6.76 24.72 -13.32
N PHE A 122 7.91 24.47 -12.71
CA PHE A 122 9.10 25.33 -12.85
C PHE A 122 9.65 25.35 -14.28
N LEU A 123 9.80 24.18 -14.91
CA LEU A 123 10.28 24.05 -16.29
C LEU A 123 9.33 24.71 -17.30
N ILE A 124 8.02 24.58 -17.10
CA ILE A 124 7.00 25.26 -17.93
C ILE A 124 7.12 26.78 -17.77
N ASN A 125 7.27 27.31 -16.56
CA ASN A 125 7.46 28.74 -16.34
C ASN A 125 8.79 29.27 -16.90
N LEU A 126 9.84 28.44 -16.91
CA LEU A 126 11.15 28.79 -17.48
C LEU A 126 11.17 28.73 -19.02
N LEU A 127 10.28 27.96 -19.64
CA LEU A 127 10.12 27.87 -21.10
C LEU A 127 9.17 28.94 -21.66
N ILE A 128 8.37 29.59 -20.82
CA ILE A 128 7.39 30.62 -21.19
C ILE A 128 7.94 32.05 -21.00
N ASN A 129 9.01 32.24 -20.20
CA ASN A 129 9.79 33.49 -20.10
C ASN A 129 11.05 33.43 -20.94
#